data_AF-A0A949V3T4-F1
#
_entry.id   AF-A0A949V3T4-F1
#
_cell.length_a   1.000
_cell.length_b   1.000
_cell.length_c   1.000
_cell.angle_alpha   90.00
_cell.angle_beta   90.00
_cell.angle_gamma   90.00
#
_symmetry.space_group_name_H-M   'P 1'
#
loop_
_entity.id
_entity.type
_entity.pdbx_description
1 polymer ?
#
loop_
_entity_poly.entity_id
_entity_poly.type
_entity_poly.pdbx_seq_one_letter_code
_entity_poly.pdbx_strand_id
1 'polypeptide(L)'
;FNFSTTARFVMELGDGYLRIWKDGALVEVGGSPLELAAPWTESQLFSIQMVQVNNLVFFTHPAFHPQELRRVTDTSWTLADFAWNWPAMRDLNDTLATMTC
;
A
#
# COMPACT_ATOMS: atom_id res chain seq x y z
N PHE A 1 10.87 -2.87 -4.53
CA PHE A 1 9.61 -3.59 -4.81
C PHE A 1 9.84 -4.54 -5.98
N ASN A 2 9.49 -5.82 -5.84
CA ASN A 2 9.66 -6.81 -6.91
C ASN A 2 8.37 -7.64 -7.00
N PHE A 3 7.49 -7.25 -7.92
CA PHE A 3 6.14 -7.81 -8.05
C PHE A 3 6.03 -8.89 -9.13
N SER A 4 7.06 -9.03 -9.95
CA SER A 4 7.23 -10.02 -11.01
C SER A 4 8.57 -9.72 -11.66
N THR A 5 9.23 -10.69 -12.30
CA THR A 5 10.53 -10.55 -12.98
C THR A 5 10.58 -9.44 -14.06
N THR A 6 9.48 -8.74 -14.31
CA THR A 6 9.33 -7.70 -15.35
C THR A 6 9.02 -6.28 -14.83
N ALA A 7 8.70 -6.07 -13.55
CA ALA A 7 8.34 -4.72 -13.06
C ALA A 7 8.92 -4.40 -11.67
N ARG A 8 9.90 -3.49 -11.66
CA ARG A 8 10.59 -2.99 -10.45
C ARG A 8 10.16 -1.56 -10.17
N PHE A 9 9.63 -1.35 -8.97
CA PHE A 9 9.32 -0.01 -8.48
C PHE A 9 10.23 0.32 -7.29
N VAL A 10 10.55 1.59 -7.14
CA VAL A 10 11.23 2.15 -5.97
C VAL A 10 10.29 3.16 -5.34
N MET A 11 10.14 3.09 -4.03
CA MET A 11 9.32 4.03 -3.27
C MET A 11 10.27 5.01 -2.58
N GLU A 12 10.07 6.28 -2.85
CA GLU A 12 10.75 7.39 -2.18
C GLU A 12 9.81 7.91 -1.10
N LEU A 13 10.27 7.89 0.15
CA LEU A 13 9.59 8.50 1.29
C LEU A 13 10.27 9.84 1.58
N GLY A 14 9.49 10.90 1.70
CA GLY A 14 9.94 12.23 2.10
C GLY A 14 9.12 12.79 3.26
N ASP A 15 9.34 14.06 3.58
CA ASP A 15 8.61 14.74 4.66
C ASP A 15 7.15 15.00 4.25
N GLY A 16 6.24 14.18 4.76
CA GLY A 16 4.81 14.29 4.45
C GLY A 16 4.39 13.77 3.07
N TYR A 17 5.30 13.15 2.31
CA TYR A 17 5.00 12.65 0.97
C TYR A 17 5.63 11.29 0.64
N LEU A 18 5.03 10.59 -0.31
CA LEU A 18 5.54 9.37 -0.92
C LEU A 18 5.46 9.48 -2.45
N ARG A 19 6.56 9.15 -3.11
CA ARG A 19 6.72 9.14 -4.55
C ARG A 19 7.13 7.77 -5.06
N ILE A 20 6.80 7.49 -6.32
CA ILE A 20 7.07 6.19 -6.94
C ILE A 20 7.92 6.36 -8.18
N TRP A 21 8.96 5.56 -8.26
CA TRP A 21 9.89 5.49 -9.36
C TRP A 21 9.75 4.14 -10.06
N LYS A 22 9.75 4.15 -11.39
CA LYS A 22 9.71 2.97 -12.26
C LYS A 22 10.81 3.09 -13.30
N ASP A 23 11.66 2.05 -13.42
CA ASP A 23 12.72 1.97 -14.43
C ASP A 23 13.67 3.20 -14.47
N GLY A 24 13.89 3.84 -13.32
CA GLY A 24 14.75 5.03 -13.19
C GLY A 24 14.07 6.37 -13.50
N ALA A 25 12.79 6.36 -13.90
CA ALA A 25 11.98 7.55 -14.08
C ALA A 25 10.93 7.68 -12.98
N LEU A 26 10.58 8.91 -12.63
CA LEU A 26 9.49 9.17 -11.70
C LEU A 26 8.16 8.87 -12.39
N VAL A 27 7.22 8.24 -11.69
CA VAL A 27 5.87 8.04 -12.19
C VAL A 27 5.16 9.39 -12.20
N GLU A 28 4.59 9.77 -13.34
CA GLU A 28 3.88 11.04 -13.53
C GLU A 28 2.42 10.82 -13.90
N VAL A 29 1.57 11.75 -13.47
CA VAL A 29 0.16 11.84 -13.87
C VAL A 29 -0.07 13.23 -14.44
N GLY A 30 -0.44 13.31 -15.72
CA GLY A 30 -0.71 14.60 -16.38
C GLY A 30 0.51 15.52 -16.52
N GLY A 31 1.73 14.96 -16.55
CA GLY A 31 2.98 15.72 -16.66
C GLY A 31 3.49 16.30 -15.33
N SER A 32 2.98 15.80 -14.21
CA SER A 32 3.50 16.12 -12.88
C SER A 32 3.83 14.84 -12.10
N PRO A 33 4.87 14.84 -11.26
CA PRO A 33 5.18 13.78 -10.31
C PRO A 33 3.95 13.25 -9.57
N LEU A 34 3.78 11.92 -9.54
CA LEU A 34 2.80 11.29 -8.68
C LEU A 34 3.30 11.39 -7.23
N GLU A 35 2.65 12.27 -6.48
CA GLU A 35 2.91 12.49 -5.06
C GLU A 35 1.68 12.07 -4.24
N LEU A 36 1.91 11.14 -3.31
CA LEU A 36 0.92 10.71 -2.34
C LEU A 36 1.21 11.36 -1.00
N ALA A 37 0.21 11.99 -0.40
CA ALA A 37 0.33 12.53 0.95
C ALA A 37 0.58 11.38 1.94
N ALA A 38 1.58 11.52 2.80
CA ALA A 38 1.96 10.52 3.78
C ALA A 38 1.97 11.13 5.19
N PRO A 39 1.61 10.38 6.25
CA PRO A 39 1.51 10.92 7.60
C PRO A 39 2.86 11.05 8.33
N TRP A 40 3.96 10.61 7.72
CA TRP A 40 5.27 10.53 8.38
C TRP A 40 6.11 11.76 8.10
N THR A 41 6.83 12.22 9.13
CA THR A 41 7.84 13.27 9.00
C THR A 41 9.21 12.71 8.64
N GLU A 42 10.12 13.54 8.13
CA GLU A 42 11.50 13.17 7.80
C GLU A 42 12.21 12.40 8.93
N SER A 43 12.02 12.84 10.18
CA SER A 43 12.62 12.23 11.35
C SER A 43 12.16 10.79 11.63
N GLN A 44 10.96 10.43 11.15
CA GLN A 44 10.31 9.15 11.41
C GLN A 44 10.58 8.14 10.30
N LEU A 45 11.06 8.58 9.13
CA LEU A 45 11.26 7.74 7.95
C LEU A 45 12.19 6.55 8.22
N PHE A 46 13.24 6.74 9.03
CA PHE A 46 14.19 5.69 9.39
C PHE A 46 13.60 4.58 10.25
N SER A 47 12.48 4.85 10.93
CA SER A 47 11.81 3.90 11.81
C SER A 47 10.64 3.18 11.12
N ILE A 48 10.34 3.51 9.86
CA ILE A 48 9.27 2.86 9.10
C ILE A 48 9.74 1.49 8.64
N GLN A 49 8.94 0.47 8.95
CA GLN A 49 9.10 -0.84 8.34
C GLN A 49 8.09 -1.02 7.22
N MET A 50 8.53 -1.63 6.12
CA MET A 50 7.67 -1.88 4.97
C MET A 50 7.72 -3.35 4.56
N VAL A 51 6.56 -3.91 4.22
CA VAL A 51 6.47 -5.26 3.66
C VAL A 51 5.53 -5.25 2.46
N GLN A 52 5.95 -5.92 1.39
CA GLN A 52 5.14 -6.05 0.18
C GLN A 52 4.50 -7.44 0.14
N VAL A 53 3.21 -7.48 -0.18
CA VAL A 53 2.47 -8.71 -0.47
C VAL A 53 1.64 -8.48 -1.74
N ASN A 54 1.99 -9.14 -2.85
CA ASN A 54 1.37 -8.91 -4.16
C ASN A 54 1.32 -7.40 -4.53
N ASN A 55 0.13 -6.87 -4.79
CA ASN A 55 -0.14 -5.49 -5.19
C ASN A 55 -0.28 -4.51 -4.01
N LEU A 56 0.04 -4.98 -2.81
CA LEU A 56 -0.10 -4.24 -1.56
C LEU A 56 1.26 -4.05 -0.92
N VAL A 57 1.50 -2.86 -0.41
CA VAL A 57 2.64 -2.55 0.45
C VAL A 57 2.08 -2.05 1.77
N PHE A 58 2.49 -2.67 2.85
CA PHE A 58 2.15 -2.25 4.20
C PHE A 58 3.29 -1.46 4.78
N PHE A 59 2.97 -0.34 5.42
CA PHE A 59 3.90 0.48 6.18
C PHE A 59 3.50 0.45 7.64
N THR A 60 4.46 0.18 8.52
CA THR A 60 4.26 0.18 9.97
C THR A 60 5.25 1.14 10.62
N HIS A 61 4.77 1.88 11.61
CA HIS A 61 5.57 2.79 12.43
C HIS A 61 5.09 2.70 13.89
N PRO A 62 5.96 2.77 14.90
CA PRO A 62 5.55 2.64 16.31
C PRO A 62 4.51 3.67 16.79
N ALA A 63 4.53 4.87 16.18
CA ALA A 63 3.69 6.01 16.58
C ALA A 63 2.48 6.27 15.67
N PHE A 64 2.29 5.52 14.57
CA PHE A 64 1.17 5.73 13.64
C PHE A 64 0.43 4.44 13.37
N HIS A 65 -0.82 4.57 12.94
CA HIS A 65 -1.57 3.43 12.44
C HIS A 65 -0.88 2.86 11.19
N PRO A 66 -0.89 1.53 11.00
CA PRO A 66 -0.36 0.93 9.79
C PRO A 66 -1.04 1.54 8.55
N GLN A 67 -0.26 1.84 7.52
CA GLN A 67 -0.78 2.32 6.24
C GLN A 67 -0.72 1.20 5.21
N GLU A 68 -1.71 1.16 4.33
CA GLU A 68 -1.78 0.29 3.17
C GLU A 68 -1.61 1.13 1.90
N LEU A 69 -0.60 0.81 1.11
CA LEU A 69 -0.41 1.32 -0.24
C LEU A 69 -0.84 0.27 -1.24
N ARG A 70 -1.87 0.60 -2.00
CA ARG A 70 -2.43 -0.27 -3.02
C ARG A 70 -2.14 0.29 -4.41
N ARG A 71 -1.59 -0.57 -5.26
CA ARG A 71 -1.45 -0.28 -6.69
C ARG A 71 -2.73 -0.67 -7.43
N VAL A 72 -3.33 0.27 -8.15
CA VAL A 72 -4.48 0.01 -9.05
C VAL A 72 -3.99 -0.13 -10.49
N THR A 73 -3.10 0.77 -10.94
CA THR A 73 -2.44 0.71 -12.25
C THR A 73 -0.97 1.16 -12.11
N ASP A 74 -0.22 1.24 -13.20
CA ASP A 74 1.15 1.77 -13.17
C ASP A 74 1.23 3.22 -12.68
N THR A 75 0.18 4.01 -12.93
CA THR A 75 0.10 5.44 -12.64
C THR A 75 -0.93 5.78 -11.55
N SER A 76 -1.67 4.80 -11.05
CA SER A 76 -2.68 4.99 -10.01
C SER A 76 -2.35 4.17 -8.77
N TRP A 77 -2.07 4.89 -7.70
CA TRP A 77 -1.68 4.37 -6.40
C TRP A 77 -2.50 5.07 -5.33
N THR A 78 -2.85 4.34 -4.28
CA THR A 78 -3.63 4.88 -3.16
C THR A 78 -2.96 4.49 -1.87
N LEU A 79 -2.59 5.48 -1.06
CA LEU A 79 -2.15 5.29 0.32
C LEU A 79 -3.34 5.59 1.24
N ALA A 80 -3.65 4.67 2.14
CA ALA A 80 -4.72 4.82 3.11
C ALA A 80 -4.36 4.14 4.44
N ASP A 81 -5.04 4.55 5.52
CA ASP A 81 -4.98 3.83 6.78
C ASP A 81 -5.44 2.38 6.61
N PHE A 82 -4.72 1.44 7.23
CA PHE A 82 -5.12 0.05 7.27
C PHE A 82 -6.37 -0.09 8.15
N ALA A 83 -7.47 -0.52 7.54
CA ALA A 83 -8.71 -0.79 8.25
C ALA A 83 -8.61 -2.13 9.00
N TRP A 84 -8.59 -2.07 10.32
CA TRP A 84 -8.75 -3.25 11.17
C TRP A 84 -10.17 -3.78 11.04
N ASN A 85 -10.39 -4.72 10.13
CA ASN A 85 -11.67 -5.39 10.04
C ASN A 85 -11.79 -6.38 11.20
N TRP A 86 -12.65 -6.05 12.17
CA TRP A 86 -13.00 -6.92 13.28
C TRP A 86 -14.45 -7.41 13.08
N PRO A 87 -14.73 -8.72 13.20
CA PRO A 87 -13.83 -9.81 13.59
C PRO A 87 -12.90 -10.27 12.46
N ALA A 88 -11.83 -11.01 12.81
CA ALA A 88 -10.90 -11.62 11.86
C ALA A 88 -11.53 -12.66 10.91
N MET A 89 -12.83 -12.92 11.06
CA MET A 89 -13.60 -13.93 10.35
C MET A 89 -14.48 -13.24 9.32
N ARG A 90 -14.61 -13.86 8.13
CA ARG A 90 -15.66 -13.49 7.18
C ARG A 90 -17.03 -13.74 7.81
N ASP A 91 -18.04 -13.01 7.35
CA ASP A 91 -19.43 -13.22 7.76
C ASP A 91 -19.78 -14.71 7.70
N LEU A 92 -20.47 -15.18 8.75
CA LEU A 92 -20.87 -16.59 8.88
C LEU A 92 -21.77 -16.94 7.68
N ASN A 93 -21.43 -18.01 6.97
CA ASN A 93 -22.28 -18.52 5.87
C ASN A 93 -23.49 -19.25 6.47
N ASP A 94 -24.46 -18.50 6.98
CA ASP A 94 -25.63 -19.02 7.72
C ASP A 94 -26.81 -19.41 6.81
N THR A 95 -26.58 -19.51 5.50
CA THR A 95 -27.55 -20.16 4.62
C THR A 95 -27.45 -21.67 4.84
N LEU A 96 -28.47 -22.25 5.48
CA LEU A 96 -28.73 -23.69 5.52
C LEU A 96 -28.61 -24.26 4.10
N ALA A 97 -27.43 -24.81 3.78
CA ALA A 97 -27.24 -25.63 2.60
C ALA A 97 -27.83 -27.01 2.93
N THR A 98 -29.14 -27.17 2.67
CA THR A 98 -29.79 -28.48 2.69
C THR A 98 -29.12 -29.34 1.63
N MET A 99 -28.18 -30.20 2.03
CA MET A 99 -27.64 -31.24 1.19
C MET A 99 -28.71 -32.34 1.08
N THR A 100 -29.48 -32.34 0.00
CA THR A 100 -30.33 -33.49 -0.35
C THR A 100 -29.44 -34.66 -0.72
N CYS A 101 -29.63 -35.78 -0.01
CA CYS A 101 -29.10 -37.10 -0.34
C CYS A 101 -29.78 -37.71 -1.56
#